data_AF-A0A938L9F5-F1
#
_entry.id   AF-A0A938L9F5-F1
#
_cell.length_a   1.000
_cell.length_b   1.000
_cell.length_c   1.000
_cell.angle_alpha   90.00
_cell.angle_beta   90.00
_cell.angle_gamma   90.00
#
_symmetry.space_group_name_H-M   'P 1'
#
loop_
_entity.id
_entity.type
_entity.pdbx_description
1 polymer ?
#
loop_
_entity_poly.entity_id
_entity_poly.type
_entity_poly.pdbx_seq_one_letter_code
_entity_poly.pdbx_strand_id
1 'polypeptide(L)'
;MQSVTNDNFGPLIAYLVPGATVLFGISQFEPALKAWFAVNPAQAPTIGGFLYLTIASIACGMIVSAVRWATIDTLHRVTGLPLPPLDFSKLGRNVDAFNLLIEIHYRHYQFNANMLVATAIAFTSYRFQHPTQFVWLDIGFVLVEMIFLATSRDTLTKYYARSQQLLARRKSDSH
;
A
#
# COMPACT_ATOMS: atom_id res chain seq x y z
N MET A 1 -14.75 4.51 22.18
CA MET A 1 -13.75 3.92 21.25
C MET A 1 -14.42 2.72 20.59
N GLN A 2 -14.90 2.88 19.36
CA GLN A 2 -15.35 1.72 18.57
C GLN A 2 -14.10 0.85 18.31
N SER A 3 -14.23 -0.46 18.53
CA SER A 3 -13.15 -1.40 18.29
C SER A 3 -12.64 -1.24 16.85
N VAL A 4 -11.34 -1.43 16.65
CA VAL A 4 -10.80 -1.63 15.30
C VAL A 4 -11.40 -2.94 14.78
N THR A 5 -12.57 -2.85 14.15
CA THR A 5 -13.24 -3.99 13.50
C THR A 5 -12.49 -4.28 12.20
N ASN A 6 -12.52 -5.53 11.71
CA ASN A 6 -11.89 -5.93 10.44
C ASN A 6 -12.23 -4.98 9.28
N ASP A 7 -13.40 -4.34 9.32
CA ASP A 7 -13.86 -3.36 8.34
C ASP A 7 -12.91 -2.16 8.20
N ASN A 8 -12.40 -1.64 9.32
CA ASN A 8 -11.55 -0.43 9.37
C ASN A 8 -10.05 -0.74 9.25
N PHE A 9 -9.64 -1.99 9.43
CA PHE A 9 -8.22 -2.37 9.38
C PHE A 9 -7.63 -2.25 7.96
N GLY A 10 -8.44 -2.48 6.92
CA GLY A 10 -7.99 -2.39 5.53
C GLY A 10 -7.53 -0.99 5.13
N PRO A 11 -8.35 0.05 5.28
CA PRO A 11 -7.93 1.42 5.02
C PRO A 11 -6.73 1.86 5.88
N LEU A 12 -6.66 1.39 7.13
CA LEU A 12 -5.55 1.69 8.03
C LEU A 12 -4.23 1.18 7.45
N ILE A 13 -4.13 -0.11 7.13
CA ILE A 13 -2.88 -0.66 6.59
C ILE A 13 -2.64 -0.15 5.17
N ALA A 14 -3.66 -0.04 4.33
CA ALA A 14 -3.49 0.33 2.93
C ALA A 14 -3.07 1.81 2.74
N TYR A 15 -3.51 2.72 3.61
CA TYR A 15 -3.28 4.16 3.40
C TYR A 15 -2.53 4.82 4.55
N LEU A 16 -2.91 4.58 5.81
CA LEU A 16 -2.28 5.28 6.94
C LEU A 16 -0.78 4.98 7.02
N VAL A 17 -0.40 3.70 7.01
CA VAL A 17 1.00 3.29 7.18
C VAL A 17 1.90 3.74 6.02
N PRO A 18 1.53 3.53 4.74
CA PRO A 18 2.33 4.05 3.62
C PRO A 18 2.42 5.57 3.61
N GLY A 19 1.32 6.27 3.90
CA GLY A 19 1.34 7.73 3.92
C GLY A 19 2.18 8.30 5.06
N ALA A 20 2.12 7.70 6.25
CA ALA A 20 3.01 8.06 7.36
C ALA A 20 4.48 7.83 7.00
N THR A 21 4.78 6.77 6.24
CA THR A 21 6.14 6.46 5.77
C THR A 21 6.67 7.54 4.81
N VAL A 22 5.84 8.02 3.88
CA VAL A 22 6.20 9.16 3.01
C VAL A 22 6.41 10.43 3.82
N LEU A 23 5.50 10.76 4.74
CA LEU A 23 5.62 11.95 5.59
C LEU A 23 6.88 11.90 6.46
N PHE A 24 7.26 10.71 6.96
CA PHE A 24 8.52 10.52 7.67
C PHE A 24 9.73 10.82 6.77
N GLY A 25 9.71 10.36 5.51
CA GLY A 25 10.75 10.71 4.53
C GLY A 25 10.83 12.21 4.25
N ILE A 26 9.69 12.87 4.04
CA ILE A 26 9.62 14.31 3.76
C ILE A 26 9.98 15.14 4.99
N SER A 27 9.79 14.61 6.21
CA SER A 27 10.14 15.30 7.47
C SER A 27 11.62 15.69 7.57
N GLN A 28 12.48 15.09 6.73
CA GLN A 28 13.87 15.50 6.62
C GLN A 28 14.03 16.94 6.10
N PHE A 29 13.07 17.45 5.32
CA PHE A 29 13.09 18.79 4.74
C PHE A 29 12.30 19.82 5.56
N GLU A 30 11.27 19.37 6.28
CA GLU A 30 10.32 20.24 6.97
C GLU A 30 10.37 20.08 8.50
N PRO A 31 10.85 21.09 9.26
CA PRO A 31 10.95 21.02 10.72
C PRO A 31 9.61 20.77 11.42
N ALA A 32 8.51 21.27 10.86
CA ALA A 32 7.17 21.07 11.42
C ALA A 32 6.76 19.59 11.42
N LEU A 33 7.01 18.89 10.30
CA LEU A 33 6.76 17.44 10.20
C LEU A 33 7.69 16.67 11.13
N LYS A 34 8.96 17.07 11.24
CA LYS A 34 9.93 16.43 12.14
C LYS A 34 9.48 16.50 13.60
N ALA A 35 8.90 17.62 14.03
CA ALA A 35 8.33 17.77 15.36
C ALA A 35 7.14 16.83 15.61
N TRP A 36 6.33 16.51 14.59
CA TRP A 36 5.22 15.55 14.73
C TRP A 36 5.69 14.10 14.92
N PHE A 37 6.92 13.77 14.51
CA PHE A 37 7.55 12.48 14.74
C PHE A 37 8.54 12.48 15.92
N ALA A 38 8.67 13.58 16.66
CA ALA A 38 9.62 13.69 17.76
C ALA A 38 9.20 12.84 18.97
N VAL A 39 10.13 12.06 19.51
CA VAL A 39 9.93 11.17 20.66
C VAL A 39 10.28 11.85 21.99
N ASN A 40 10.85 13.05 21.96
CA ASN A 40 11.27 13.77 23.16
C ASN A 40 10.03 14.32 23.92
N PRO A 41 9.87 14.07 25.24
CA PRO A 41 8.75 14.55 26.04
C PRO A 41 8.49 16.06 25.95
N ALA A 42 9.55 16.88 25.83
CA ALA A 42 9.43 18.33 25.71
C ALA A 42 8.91 18.79 24.33
N GLN A 43 8.94 17.91 23.34
CA GLN A 43 8.48 18.13 21.96
C GLN A 43 7.46 17.05 21.54
N ALA A 44 6.85 16.37 22.51
CA ALA A 44 5.94 15.28 22.24
C ALA A 44 4.75 15.80 21.42
N PRO A 45 4.23 15.02 20.46
CA PRO A 45 3.11 15.46 19.64
C PRO A 45 1.93 15.80 20.55
N THR A 46 1.39 17.01 20.39
CA THR A 46 0.12 17.36 21.03
C THR A 46 -0.98 16.44 20.49
N ILE A 47 -2.11 16.34 21.17
CA ILE A 47 -3.29 15.62 20.66
C ILE A 47 -3.65 16.12 19.24
N GLY A 48 -3.50 17.44 19.00
CA GLY A 48 -3.66 18.03 17.67
C GLY A 48 -2.60 17.56 16.67
N GLY A 49 -1.33 17.49 17.06
CA GLY A 49 -0.24 16.97 16.22
C GLY A 49 -0.48 15.52 15.77
N PHE A 50 -0.91 14.65 16.68
CA PHE A 50 -1.29 13.27 16.33
C PHE A 50 -2.46 13.22 15.35
N LEU A 51 -3.51 14.03 15.57
CA LEU A 51 -4.67 14.09 14.68
C LEU A 51 -4.29 14.58 13.28
N TYR A 52 -3.52 15.67 13.18
CA TYR A 52 -3.03 16.19 11.91
C TYR A 52 -2.13 15.18 11.20
N LEU A 53 -1.22 14.53 11.92
CA LEU A 53 -0.36 13.49 11.35
C LEU A 53 -1.18 12.33 10.81
N THR A 54 -2.22 11.89 11.53
CA THR A 54 -3.10 10.80 11.10
C THR A 54 -3.86 11.16 9.82
N ILE A 55 -4.48 12.34 9.78
CA ILE A 55 -5.23 12.82 8.60
C ILE A 55 -4.28 13.01 7.41
N ALA A 56 -3.14 13.65 7.62
CA ALA A 56 -2.13 13.85 6.59
C ALA A 56 -1.59 12.52 6.07
N SER A 57 -1.38 11.54 6.95
CA SER A 57 -0.95 10.20 6.58
C SER A 57 -1.99 9.49 5.72
N ILE A 58 -3.28 9.57 6.05
CA ILE A 58 -4.34 9.00 5.20
C ILE A 58 -4.35 9.69 3.83
N ALA A 59 -4.33 11.02 3.79
CA ALA A 59 -4.32 11.79 2.55
C ALA A 59 -3.11 11.45 1.66
N CYS A 60 -1.91 11.41 2.26
CA CYS A 60 -0.69 11.02 1.57
C CYS A 60 -0.75 9.57 1.09
N GLY A 61 -1.31 8.66 1.90
CA GLY A 61 -1.52 7.26 1.53
C GLY A 61 -2.41 7.08 0.31
N MET A 62 -3.46 7.89 0.17
CA MET A 62 -4.32 7.89 -1.02
C MET A 62 -3.53 8.33 -2.26
N ILE A 63 -2.68 9.36 -2.14
CA ILE A 63 -1.81 9.82 -3.24
C ILE A 63 -0.81 8.72 -3.62
N VAL A 64 -0.17 8.09 -2.63
CA VAL A 64 0.72 6.94 -2.85
C VAL A 64 -0.01 5.83 -3.61
N SER A 65 -1.28 5.57 -3.30
CA SER A 65 -2.06 4.56 -3.99
C SER A 65 -2.33 4.89 -5.47
N ALA A 66 -2.50 6.17 -5.80
CA ALA A 66 -2.58 6.64 -7.18
C ALA A 66 -1.24 6.48 -7.92
N VAL A 67 -0.12 6.78 -7.26
CA VAL A 67 1.23 6.56 -7.83
C VAL A 67 1.47 5.07 -8.06
N ARG A 68 1.15 4.22 -7.07
CA ARG A 68 1.21 2.75 -7.18
C ARG A 68 0.41 2.25 -8.38
N TRP A 69 -0.81 2.76 -8.58
CA TRP A 69 -1.60 2.42 -9.77
C TRP A 69 -0.86 2.78 -11.06
N ALA A 70 -0.28 3.98 -11.14
CA ALA A 70 0.43 4.42 -12.34
C ALA A 70 1.71 3.61 -12.61
N THR A 71 2.44 3.21 -11.57
CA THR A 71 3.75 2.55 -11.68
C THR A 71 3.66 1.03 -11.55
N ILE A 72 3.24 0.53 -10.38
CA ILE A 72 3.27 -0.89 -10.02
C ILE A 72 2.18 -1.68 -10.73
N ASP A 73 0.96 -1.15 -10.84
CA ASP A 73 -0.11 -1.87 -11.56
C ASP A 73 0.22 -1.95 -13.06
N THR A 74 0.79 -0.89 -13.63
CA THR A 74 1.31 -0.89 -15.01
C THR A 74 2.43 -1.92 -15.17
N LEU A 75 3.40 -1.95 -14.25
CA LEU A 75 4.49 -2.92 -14.26
C LEU A 75 3.97 -4.35 -14.20
N HIS A 76 3.06 -4.67 -13.27
CA HIS A 76 2.44 -6.00 -13.17
C HIS A 76 1.69 -6.39 -14.44
N ARG A 77 0.93 -5.45 -15.04
CA ARG A 77 0.22 -5.69 -16.28
C ARG A 77 1.17 -6.02 -17.44
N VAL A 78 2.23 -5.23 -17.61
CA VAL A 78 3.22 -5.43 -18.70
C VAL A 78 4.02 -6.71 -18.50
N THR A 79 4.32 -7.07 -17.26
CA THR A 79 5.10 -8.28 -16.93
C THR A 79 4.26 -9.56 -16.84
N GLY A 80 3.00 -9.54 -17.31
CA GLY A 80 2.19 -10.75 -17.50
C GLY A 80 1.14 -11.04 -16.43
N LEU A 81 0.70 -10.04 -15.66
CA LEU A 81 -0.51 -10.10 -14.82
C LEU A 81 -1.66 -9.28 -15.45
N PRO A 82 -2.28 -9.74 -16.54
CA PRO A 82 -3.44 -9.06 -17.11
C PRO A 82 -4.65 -9.21 -16.18
N LEU A 83 -5.49 -8.18 -16.14
CA LEU A 83 -6.76 -8.21 -15.40
C LEU A 83 -7.67 -9.32 -15.98
N PRO A 84 -8.16 -10.27 -15.16
CA PRO A 84 -9.04 -11.32 -15.65
C PRO A 84 -10.43 -10.78 -16.02
N PRO A 85 -11.11 -11.37 -17.02
CA PRO A 85 -12.50 -11.03 -17.32
C PRO A 85 -13.43 -11.60 -16.23
N LEU A 86 -14.04 -10.71 -15.44
CA LEU A 86 -14.98 -11.07 -14.36
C LEU A 86 -16.42 -10.78 -14.76
N ASP A 87 -17.33 -11.70 -14.44
CA ASP A 87 -18.78 -11.59 -14.64
C ASP A 87 -19.46 -11.17 -13.34
N PHE A 88 -19.66 -9.86 -13.18
CA PHE A 88 -20.28 -9.28 -11.98
C PHE A 88 -21.77 -9.62 -11.81
N SER A 89 -22.43 -10.20 -12.82
CA SER A 89 -23.80 -10.72 -12.62
C SER A 89 -23.86 -11.85 -11.58
N LYS A 90 -22.74 -12.56 -11.39
CA LYS A 90 -22.59 -13.63 -10.39
C LYS A 90 -22.21 -13.11 -9.00
N LEU A 91 -21.91 -11.82 -8.86
CA LEU A 91 -21.43 -11.23 -7.61
C LEU A 91 -22.45 -11.42 -6.47
N GLY A 92 -23.74 -11.26 -6.76
CA GLY A 92 -24.78 -11.36 -5.72
C GLY A 92 -24.77 -12.67 -4.95
N ARG A 93 -24.51 -13.81 -5.61
CA ARG A 93 -24.43 -15.12 -4.96
C ARG A 93 -23.10 -15.39 -4.26
N ASN A 94 -22.06 -14.65 -4.64
CA ASN A 94 -20.67 -14.88 -4.21
C ASN A 94 -20.10 -13.70 -3.41
N VAL A 95 -20.95 -12.78 -2.92
CA VAL A 95 -20.51 -11.52 -2.32
C VAL A 95 -19.64 -11.73 -1.09
N ASP A 96 -20.01 -12.66 -0.21
CA ASP A 96 -19.24 -12.96 1.00
C ASP A 96 -17.88 -13.58 0.66
N ALA A 97 -17.86 -14.54 -0.26
CA ALA A 97 -16.63 -15.16 -0.74
C ALA A 97 -15.72 -14.14 -1.44
N PHE A 98 -16.28 -13.21 -2.20
CA PHE A 98 -15.54 -12.15 -2.88
C PHE A 98 -14.98 -11.12 -1.88
N ASN A 99 -15.75 -10.73 -0.87
CA ASN A 99 -15.30 -9.85 0.22
C ASN A 99 -14.15 -10.48 0.99
N LEU A 100 -14.22 -11.78 1.28
CA LEU A 100 -13.13 -12.51 1.90
C LEU A 100 -11.86 -12.45 1.03
N LEU A 101 -11.97 -12.65 -0.28
CA LEU A 101 -10.81 -12.52 -1.19
C LEU A 101 -10.19 -11.12 -1.18
N ILE A 102 -11.02 -10.07 -1.11
CA ILE A 102 -10.53 -8.70 -0.98
C ILE A 102 -9.73 -8.56 0.31
N GLU A 103 -10.25 -9.08 1.42
CA GLU A 103 -9.61 -8.97 2.72
C GLU A 103 -8.28 -9.72 2.79
N ILE A 104 -8.25 -10.98 2.35
CA ILE A 104 -7.06 -11.83 2.51
C ILE A 104 -6.00 -11.60 1.44
N HIS A 105 -6.35 -11.20 0.21
CA HIS A 105 -5.38 -11.02 -0.88
C HIS A 105 -5.24 -9.57 -1.32
N TYR A 106 -6.35 -8.89 -1.61
CA TYR A 106 -6.28 -7.56 -2.22
C TYR A 106 -5.77 -6.49 -1.25
N ARG A 107 -6.19 -6.51 0.03
CA ARG A 107 -5.68 -5.57 1.04
C ARG A 107 -4.17 -5.75 1.29
N HIS A 108 -3.69 -7.00 1.29
CA HIS A 108 -2.26 -7.30 1.39
C HIS A 108 -1.50 -6.83 0.15
N TYR A 109 -2.07 -7.01 -1.05
CA TYR A 109 -1.53 -6.42 -2.28
C TYR A 109 -1.40 -4.90 -2.16
N GLN A 110 -2.48 -4.21 -1.77
CA GLN A 110 -2.50 -2.75 -1.62
C GLN A 110 -1.44 -2.29 -0.63
N PHE A 111 -1.34 -2.94 0.54
CA PHE A 111 -0.31 -2.62 1.53
C PHE A 111 1.10 -2.75 0.95
N ASN A 112 1.46 -3.93 0.41
CA ASN A 112 2.82 -4.17 -0.07
C ASN A 112 3.19 -3.25 -1.24
N ALA A 113 2.27 -3.05 -2.18
CA ALA A 113 2.51 -2.20 -3.35
C ALA A 113 2.57 -0.70 -2.98
N ASN A 114 1.74 -0.24 -2.04
CA ASN A 114 1.83 1.14 -1.53
C ASN A 114 3.10 1.34 -0.69
N MET A 115 3.49 0.35 0.13
CA MET A 115 4.71 0.41 0.92
C MET A 115 5.94 0.52 0.03
N LEU A 116 6.04 -0.29 -1.04
CA LEU A 116 7.11 -0.18 -2.05
C LEU A 116 7.28 1.27 -2.54
N VAL A 117 6.19 1.90 -2.99
CA VAL A 117 6.24 3.30 -3.45
C VAL A 117 6.62 4.25 -2.32
N ALA A 118 6.04 4.06 -1.12
CA ALA A 118 6.29 4.93 0.03
C ALA A 118 7.74 4.85 0.51
N THR A 119 8.31 3.65 0.60
CA THR A 119 9.69 3.44 1.02
C THR A 119 10.67 3.93 -0.02
N ALA A 120 10.38 3.78 -1.32
CA ALA A 120 11.19 4.39 -2.38
C ALA A 120 11.24 5.93 -2.26
N ILE A 121 10.10 6.58 -2.01
CA ILE A 121 10.05 8.04 -1.79
C ILE A 121 10.81 8.43 -0.52
N ALA A 122 10.57 7.72 0.58
CA ALA A 122 11.21 8.02 1.85
C ALA A 122 12.74 7.81 1.80
N PHE A 123 13.18 6.74 1.16
CA PHE A 123 14.60 6.45 0.96
C PHE A 123 15.27 7.47 0.04
N THR A 124 14.62 7.86 -1.05
CA THR A 124 15.13 8.92 -1.94
C THR A 124 15.29 10.24 -1.19
N SER A 125 14.29 10.60 -0.36
CA SER A 125 14.33 11.80 0.50
C SER A 125 15.51 11.75 1.48
N TYR A 126 15.71 10.60 2.13
CA TYR A 126 16.83 10.38 3.03
C TYR A 126 18.19 10.48 2.30
N ARG A 127 18.32 9.84 1.14
CA ARG A 127 19.57 9.79 0.35
C ARG A 127 19.96 11.17 -0.17
N PHE A 128 18.98 12.01 -0.49
CA PHE A 128 19.20 13.39 -0.92
C PHE A 128 19.83 14.24 0.19
N GLN A 129 19.39 14.06 1.44
CA GLN A 129 19.97 14.74 2.61
C GLN A 129 21.30 14.13 3.06
N HIS A 130 21.51 12.83 2.85
CA HIS A 130 22.68 12.09 3.31
C HIS A 130 23.40 11.34 2.16
N PRO A 131 24.06 12.06 1.23
CA PRO A 131 24.63 11.49 0.01
C PRO A 131 25.88 10.61 0.26
N THR A 132 26.50 10.66 1.43
CA THR A 132 27.78 9.96 1.71
C THR A 132 27.66 8.82 2.73
N GLN A 133 26.44 8.46 3.16
CA GLN A 133 26.23 7.41 4.16
C GLN A 133 26.27 5.98 3.60
N PHE A 134 26.47 5.01 4.50
CA PHE A 134 26.86 3.60 4.29
C PHE A 134 26.04 2.79 3.25
N VAL A 135 26.76 2.06 2.39
CA VAL A 135 26.25 1.14 1.34
C VAL A 135 25.34 0.02 1.86
N TRP A 136 25.52 -0.43 3.12
CA TRP A 136 24.69 -1.48 3.70
C TRP A 136 23.20 -1.10 3.79
N LEU A 137 22.92 0.19 3.98
CA LEU A 137 21.54 0.67 4.00
C LEU A 137 20.91 0.60 2.60
N ASP A 138 21.66 0.92 1.54
CA ASP A 138 21.21 0.76 0.16
C ASP A 138 20.88 -0.72 -0.15
N ILE A 139 21.72 -1.66 0.31
CA ILE A 139 21.47 -3.10 0.16
C ILE A 139 20.20 -3.52 0.90
N GLY A 140 20.05 -3.10 2.16
CA GLY A 140 18.86 -3.39 2.96
C GLY A 140 17.58 -2.85 2.32
N PHE A 141 17.63 -1.62 1.80
CA PHE A 141 16.54 -1.00 1.06
C PHE A 141 16.15 -1.83 -0.17
N VAL A 142 17.11 -2.18 -1.03
CA VAL A 142 16.85 -2.99 -2.23
C VAL A 142 16.24 -4.35 -1.88
N LEU A 143 16.71 -5.01 -0.82
CA LEU A 143 16.14 -6.28 -0.37
C LEU A 143 14.69 -6.13 0.07
N VAL A 144 14.35 -5.08 0.83
CA VAL A 144 12.98 -4.82 1.28
C VAL A 144 12.06 -4.47 0.11
N GLU A 145 12.51 -3.63 -0.83
CA GLU A 145 11.77 -3.30 -2.05
C GLU A 145 11.47 -4.54 -2.89
N MET A 146 12.45 -5.42 -3.06
CA MET A 146 12.29 -6.70 -3.75
C MET A 146 11.26 -7.60 -3.06
N ILE A 147 11.25 -7.64 -1.72
CA ILE A 147 10.24 -8.39 -0.95
C ILE A 147 8.85 -7.80 -1.16
N PHE A 148 8.68 -6.48 -1.10
CA PHE A 148 7.39 -5.85 -1.35
C PHE A 148 6.90 -6.07 -2.77
N LEU A 149 7.80 -5.99 -3.77
CA LEU A 149 7.46 -6.26 -5.16
C LEU A 149 7.02 -7.72 -5.35
N ALA A 150 7.80 -8.67 -4.85
CA ALA A 150 7.48 -10.09 -4.94
C ALA A 150 6.14 -10.43 -4.25
N THR A 151 5.95 -9.91 -3.02
CA THR A 151 4.74 -10.17 -2.23
C THR A 151 3.51 -9.51 -2.84
N SER A 152 3.64 -8.28 -3.36
CA SER A 152 2.53 -7.61 -4.06
C SER A 152 2.12 -8.38 -5.31
N ARG A 153 3.09 -8.85 -6.11
CA ARG A 153 2.82 -9.67 -7.29
C ARG A 153 2.13 -10.98 -6.95
N ASP A 154 2.62 -11.71 -5.95
CA ASP A 154 2.06 -13.00 -5.53
C ASP A 154 0.62 -12.85 -5.02
N THR A 155 0.38 -11.89 -4.12
CA THR A 155 -0.95 -11.63 -3.57
C THR A 155 -1.95 -11.18 -4.64
N LEU A 156 -1.54 -10.35 -5.59
CA LEU A 156 -2.38 -9.96 -6.73
C LEU A 156 -2.69 -11.15 -7.65
N THR A 157 -1.72 -12.03 -7.90
CA THR A 157 -1.90 -13.24 -8.70
C THR A 157 -2.94 -14.15 -8.06
N LYS A 158 -2.83 -14.38 -6.75
CA LYS A 158 -3.78 -15.18 -5.98
C LYS A 158 -5.17 -14.54 -5.98
N TYR A 159 -5.25 -13.22 -5.82
CA TYR A 159 -6.51 -12.49 -5.94
C TYR A 159 -7.18 -12.72 -7.29
N TYR A 160 -6.47 -12.47 -8.40
CA TYR A 160 -7.00 -12.67 -9.76
C TYR A 160 -7.43 -14.10 -10.04
N ALA A 161 -6.59 -15.09 -9.69
CA ALA A 161 -6.91 -16.49 -9.90
C ALA A 161 -8.18 -16.93 -9.15
N ARG A 162 -8.33 -16.50 -7.89
CA ARG A 162 -9.49 -16.85 -7.05
C ARG A 162 -10.74 -16.07 -7.45
N SER A 163 -10.61 -14.79 -7.79
CA SER A 163 -11.73 -13.98 -8.30
C SER A 163 -12.24 -14.55 -9.62
N GLN A 164 -11.36 -15.05 -10.49
CA GLN A 164 -11.77 -15.74 -11.70
C GLN A 164 -12.49 -17.06 -11.40
N GLN A 165 -12.04 -17.85 -10.42
CA GLN A 165 -12.78 -19.07 -10.01
C GLN A 165 -14.21 -18.76 -9.54
N LEU A 166 -14.40 -17.65 -8.82
CA LEU A 166 -15.72 -17.25 -8.30
C LEU A 166 -16.61 -16.58 -9.34
N LEU A 167 -16.03 -15.74 -10.20
CA LEU A 167 -16.76 -14.85 -11.11
C LEU A 167 -16.44 -15.10 -12.59
N ALA A 168 -15.89 -16.26 -12.95
CA ALA A 168 -15.56 -16.56 -14.35
C ALA A 168 -16.80 -16.39 -15.23
N ARG A 169 -16.64 -15.65 -16.31
CA ARG A 169 -17.60 -15.61 -17.41
C ARG A 169 -17.75 -17.02 -17.97
N ARG A 170 -18.98 -17.53 -18.12
CA ARG A 170 -19.20 -18.81 -18.81
C ARG A 170 -18.68 -18.61 -20.24
N LYS A 171 -17.69 -19.40 -20.66
CA LYS A 171 -17.22 -19.38 -22.05
C LYS A 171 -18.45 -19.73 -22.88
N SER A 172 -18.91 -18.81 -23.73
CA SER A 172 -19.99 -19.11 -24.67
C SER A 172 -19.47 -20.23 -25.55
N ASP A 173 -20.14 -21.37 -25.52
CA ASP A 173 -19.96 -22.41 -26.53
C ASP A 173 -20.37 -21.77 -27.86
N SER A 174 -19.39 -21.30 -28.62
CA SER A 174 -19.59 -20.92 -30.01
C SER A 174 -19.64 -22.21 -30.82
N HIS A 175 -20.87 -22.62 -31.14
CA HIS A 175 -21.23 -23.57 -32.18
C HIS A 175 -20.54 -23.25 -33.52
#